data_AF-A0A6J6SSS5-F1
#
_entry.id   AF-A0A6J6SSS5-F1
#
_cell.length_a   1.000
_cell.length_b   1.000
_cell.length_c   1.000
_cell.angle_alpha   90.00
_cell.angle_beta   90.00
_cell.angle_gamma   90.00
#
_symmetry.space_group_name_H-M   'P 1'
#
loop_
_entity.id
_entity.type
_entity.pdbx_description
1 polymer ?
#
loop_
_entity_poly.entity_id
_entity_poly.type
_entity_poly.pdbx_seq_one_letter_code
_entity_poly.pdbx_strand_id
1 'polypeptide(L)' 'MLDGRAATDARPTLSTDPFTWVRVRMGRRTRDEVLALDWSADPTDVLPALFVFGPSATPLGEQPPS' A
#
# COMPACT_ATOMS: atom_id res chain seq x y z
N MET A 1 4.15 24.88 23.46
CA MET A 1 3.40 25.50 22.35
C MET A 1 4.40 25.91 21.28
N LEU A 2 4.71 24.96 20.40
CA LEU A 2 5.20 25.17 19.04
C LEU A 2 4.53 24.03 18.28
N ASP A 3 3.42 24.34 17.62
CA ASP A 3 2.62 23.40 16.85
C ASP A 3 3.46 22.87 15.67
N GLY A 4 4.06 21.69 15.85
CA GLY A 4 4.83 20.99 14.82
C GLY A 4 3.94 20.22 13.84
N ARG A 5 2.77 20.74 13.47
CA ARG A 5 1.84 20.09 12.51
C ARG A 5 2.29 20.33 11.07
N ALA A 6 3.52 19.94 10.77
CA ALA A 6 4.05 19.90 9.41
C ALA A 6 4.06 18.45 8.91
N ALA A 7 2.89 17.97 8.48
CA ALA A 7 2.77 16.92 7.47
C ALA A 7 1.29 16.82 7.08
N THR A 8 0.80 17.71 6.22
CA THR A 8 -0.58 17.62 5.71
C THR A 8 -0.64 17.43 4.20
N ASP A 9 0.51 17.26 3.53
CA ASP A 9 0.56 17.05 2.06
C ASP A 9 1.60 16.01 1.58
N ALA A 10 2.31 15.34 2.49
CA ALA A 10 3.24 14.29 2.07
C ALA A 10 2.44 13.06 1.64
N ARG A 11 2.34 12.83 0.32
CA ARG A 11 1.74 11.62 -0.22
C ARG A 11 2.55 10.40 0.24
N PRO A 12 1.90 9.35 0.78
CA PRO A 12 2.59 8.12 1.16
C PRO A 12 3.23 7.50 -0.08
N THR A 13 4.47 7.06 0.07
CA THR A 13 5.23 6.36 -0.97
C THR A 13 5.42 4.92 -0.55
N LEU A 14 5.33 4.00 -1.51
CA LEU A 14 5.55 2.57 -1.30
C LEU A 14 6.94 2.17 -1.83
N SER A 15 7.75 1.58 -0.96
CA SER A 15 9.00 0.91 -1.33
C SER A 15 8.71 -0.58 -1.52
N THR A 16 8.85 -1.08 -2.74
CA THR A 16 8.62 -2.50 -3.06
C THR A 16 9.29 -2.87 -4.38
N ASP A 17 9.50 -4.17 -4.60
CA ASP A 17 9.95 -4.66 -5.90
C ASP A 17 8.86 -4.53 -7.00
N PRO A 18 9.24 -4.51 -8.29
CA PRO A 18 8.29 -4.35 -9.41
C PRO A 18 7.23 -5.46 -9.51
N PHE A 19 7.56 -6.68 -9.09
CA PHE A 19 6.65 -7.81 -9.20
C PHE A 19 5.54 -7.73 -8.15
N THR A 20 5.89 -7.37 -6.92
CA THR A 20 4.91 -7.05 -5.87
C THR A 20 4.05 -5.86 -6.28
N TRP A 21 4.63 -4.80 -6.85
CA TRP A 21 3.85 -3.66 -7.36
C TRP A 21 2.76 -4.09 -8.36
N VAL A 22 3.10 -4.93 -9.34
CA VAL A 22 2.14 -5.44 -10.32
C VAL A 22 1.05 -6.28 -9.65
N ARG A 23 1.41 -7.21 -8.75
CA ARG A 23 0.44 -8.05 -8.03
C ARG A 23 -0.57 -7.23 -7.24
N VAL A 24 -0.10 -6.16 -6.61
CA VAL A 24 -0.95 -5.20 -5.91
C VAL A 24 -1.91 -4.51 -6.88
N ARG A 25 -1.41 -3.91 -7.97
CA ARG A 25 -2.26 -3.26 -8.99
C ARG A 25 -3.34 -4.21 -9.54
N MET A 26 -2.98 -5.49 -9.71
CA MET A 26 -3.85 -6.53 -10.26
C MET A 26 -4.79 -7.18 -9.23
N GLY A 27 -4.80 -6.72 -7.97
CA GLY A 27 -5.74 -7.23 -6.97
C GLY A 27 -5.40 -8.60 -6.42
N ARG A 28 -4.15 -9.05 -6.55
CA ARG A 28 -3.72 -10.38 -6.08
C ARG A 28 -3.44 -10.45 -4.57
N ARG A 29 -3.54 -9.30 -3.90
CA ARG A 29 -3.36 -9.15 -2.46
C ARG A 29 -4.59 -8.52 -1.82
N THR A 30 -4.84 -8.91 -0.59
CA THR A 30 -5.84 -8.30 0.29
C THR A 30 -5.42 -6.89 0.68
N ARG A 31 -6.37 -6.09 1.18
CA ARG A 31 -6.06 -4.75 1.69
C ARG A 31 -5.02 -4.79 2.81
N ASP A 32 -5.13 -5.77 3.70
CA ASP A 32 -4.24 -5.94 4.86
C ASP A 32 -2.82 -6.32 4.42
N GLU A 33 -2.68 -7.21 3.43
CA GLU A 33 -1.36 -7.56 2.86
C GLU A 33 -0.68 -6.36 2.20
N VAL A 34 -1.45 -5.42 1.65
CA VAL A 34 -0.89 -4.20 1.04
C VAL A 34 -0.56 -3.16 2.10
N LEU A 35 -1.37 -3.02 3.15
CA LEU A 35 -1.10 -2.16 4.31
C LEU A 35 0.21 -2.53 5.03
N ALA A 36 0.55 -3.83 5.05
CA ALA A 36 1.74 -4.35 5.69
C ALA A 36 3.05 -4.15 4.89
N LEU A 37 3.00 -3.54 3.70
CA LEU A 37 4.21 -3.23 2.92
C LEU A 37 4.97 -2.02 3.48
N ASP A 38 6.14 -1.74 2.92
CA ASP A 38 7.03 -0.66 3.36
C ASP A 38 6.55 0.71 2.86
N TRP A 39 5.63 1.30 3.61
CA TRP A 39 5.06 2.61 3.37
C TRP A 39 5.77 3.70 4.17
N SER A 40 6.00 4.86 3.56
CA SER A 40 6.58 6.02 4.26
C SER A 40 5.61 6.71 5.23
N ALA A 41 4.30 6.48 5.08
CA ALA A 41 3.22 7.00 5.93
C ALA A 41 1.95 6.15 5.73
N ASP A 42 0.90 6.40 6.53
CA ASP A 42 -0.40 5.70 6.39
C ASP A 42 -0.97 5.85 4.96
N PRO A 43 -1.15 4.75 4.21
CA PRO A 43 -1.63 4.78 2.83
C PRO A 43 -3.15 4.68 2.69
N THR A 44 -3.90 4.69 3.79
CA THR A 44 -5.35 4.37 3.82
C THR A 44 -6.16 5.12 2.76
N ASP A 45 -5.85 6.39 2.54
CA ASP A 45 -6.55 7.26 1.57
C ASP A 45 -6.18 6.96 0.10
N VAL A 46 -4.98 6.45 -0.17
CA VAL A 46 -4.53 6.14 -1.53
C VAL A 46 -4.83 4.71 -1.96
N LEU A 47 -5.06 3.79 -1.00
CA LEU A 47 -5.29 2.38 -1.27
C LEU A 47 -6.42 2.11 -2.28
N PRO A 48 -7.60 2.74 -2.22
CA PRO A 48 -8.66 2.46 -3.19
C PRO A 48 -8.26 2.79 -4.65
N ALA A 49 -7.50 3.86 -4.87
CA ALA A 49 -7.02 4.26 -6.20
C ALA A 49 -5.86 3.37 -6.70
N LEU A 50 -5.22 2.64 -5.79
CA LEU A 50 -4.08 1.82 -6.05
C LEU A 50 -4.44 0.46 -6.67
N PHE A 51 -5.67 -0.01 -6.57
CA PHE A 51 -6.11 -1.25 -7.23
C PHE A 51 -6.79 -0.96 -8.57
N VAL A 52 -6.42 -1.67 -9.64
CA VAL A 52 -7.13 -1.59 -10.93
C VAL A 52 -8.42 -2.42 -10.88
N PHE A 53 -8.37 -3.60 -10.27
CA PHE A 53 -9.47 -4.56 -10.20
C PHE A 53 -10.07 -4.71 -8.79
N GLY A 54 -9.65 -3.86 -7.84
CA GLY A 54 -9.91 -4.04 -6.41
C GLY A 54 -8.94 -5.04 -5.74
N PRO A 55 -8.86 -5.06 -4.40
CA PRO A 55 -8.07 -6.06 -3.67
C PRO A 55 -8.73 -7.44 -3.68
N SER A 56 -7.94 -8.48 -3.46
CA SER A 56 -8.48 -9.83 -3.21
C SER A 56 -9.27 -9.85 -1.90
N ALA A 57 -10.34 -10.64 -1.85
CA ALA A 57 -11.09 -10.87 -0.62
C ALA A 57 -10.33 -11.77 0.37
N THR A 58 -9.44 -12.64 -0.13
CA THR A 58 -8.66 -13.58 0.69
C THR A 58 -7.20 -13.63 0.23
N PRO A 59 -6.23 -13.94 1.11
CA PRO A 59 -4.84 -14.13 0.74
C PRO A 59 -4.68 -15.24 -0.32
N LEU A 60 -3.76 -15.04 -1.27
CA LEU A 60 -3.43 -16.05 -2.29
C LEU A 60 -2.17 -16.86 -1.95
N GLY A 61 -1.58 -16.65 -0.77
CA GLY A 61 -0.35 -17.32 -0.34
C GLY A 61 0.92 -16.79 -1.01
N GLU A 62 0.90 -15.54 -1.47
CA GLU A 62 2.09 -14.91 -2.06
C GLU A 62 3.14 -14.64 -0.97
N GLN A 63 4.40 -14.96 -1.27
CA GLN A 63 5.50 -14.63 -0.36
C GLN A 63 5.70 -13.10 -0.25
N PRO A 64 6.18 -12.59 0.89
CA PRO A 64 6.55 -11.19 1.04
C PRO A 64 7.68 -10.80 0.06
N PRO A 65 7.79 -9.50 -0.28
CA PRO A 65 8.90 -8.99 -1.08
C PRO A 65 10.24 -9.31 -0.42
N SER A 66 11.28 -9.54 -1.26
CA SER A 66 12.64 -9.93 -0.84
C SER A 66 13.54 -8.72 -0.67
#